data_AF-A0A359B139-F1
#
_entry.id   AF-A0A359B139-F1
#
_cell.length_a   1.000
_cell.length_b   1.000
_cell.length_c   1.000
_cell.angle_alpha   90.00
_cell.angle_beta   90.00
_cell.angle_gamma   90.00
#
_symmetry.space_group_name_H-M   'P 1'
#
loop_
_entity.id
_entity.type
_entity.pdbx_description
1 polymer ?
#
loop_
_entity_poly.entity_id
_entity_poly.type
_entity_poly.pdbx_seq_one_letter_code
_entity_poly.pdbx_strand_id
1 'polypeptide(L)' 'MQPDVIIAYPDNRKVIIDSKVSLTAYTRYVSTDDAAEQKTACQEHLRSIRKHIDELSAKHYQDFA' A
#
# COMPACT_ATOMS: atom_id res chain seq x y z
N MET A 1 0.12 8.06 -8.96
CA MET A 1 -1.19 7.55 -8.51
C MET A 1 -2.02 8.71 -7.98
N GLN A 2 -3.26 8.79 -8.43
CA GLN A 2 -4.30 9.69 -7.94
C GLN A 2 -5.10 8.87 -6.91
N PRO A 3 -5.37 9.38 -5.70
CA PRO A 3 -6.13 8.62 -4.72
C PRO A 3 -7.53 8.37 -5.29
N ASP A 4 -8.07 7.19 -5.04
CA ASP A 4 -9.38 6.83 -5.59
C ASP A 4 -10.50 7.61 -4.87
N VAL A 5 -10.34 7.90 -3.56
CA VAL A 5 -11.31 8.68 -2.78
C VAL A 5 -10.62 9.53 -1.70
N ILE A 6 -11.10 10.77 -1.50
CA ILE A 6 -10.75 11.62 -0.35
C ILE A 6 -12.05 11.91 0.43
N ILE A 7 -12.06 11.57 1.72
CA ILE A 7 -13.16 11.86 2.64
C ILE A 7 -12.76 13.04 3.52
N ALA A 8 -13.47 14.16 3.40
CA ALA A 8 -13.35 15.30 4.30
C ALA A 8 -14.36 15.19 5.44
N TYR A 9 -13.88 15.14 6.68
CA TYR A 9 -14.70 15.17 7.88
C TYR A 9 -15.04 16.62 8.26
N PRO A 10 -16.18 16.83 8.96
CA PRO A 10 -16.61 18.16 9.40
C PRO A 10 -15.63 18.87 10.34
N ASP A 11 -14.72 18.13 10.97
CA ASP A 11 -13.70 18.62 11.89
C ASP A 11 -12.35 18.87 11.21
N ASN A 12 -12.37 19.12 9.89
CA ASN A 12 -11.19 19.40 9.06
C ASN A 12 -10.20 18.23 8.94
N ARG A 13 -10.55 17.01 9.39
CA ARG A 13 -9.76 15.82 9.10
C ARG A 13 -10.01 15.33 7.68
N LYS A 14 -8.97 15.00 6.94
CA LYS A 14 -9.06 14.39 5.61
C LYS A 14 -8.54 12.95 5.70
N VAL A 15 -9.33 11.98 5.25
CA VAL A 15 -8.93 10.58 5.11
C VAL A 15 -8.79 10.26 3.63
N ILE A 16 -7.61 9.80 3.23
CA ILE A 16 -7.32 9.41 1.86
C ILE A 16 -7.48 7.90 1.76
N ILE A 17 -8.26 7.44 0.79
CA ILE A 17 -8.43 6.01 0.50
C ILE A 17 -7.79 5.76 -0.87
N ASP A 18 -6.69 5.01 -0.85
CA ASP A 18 -6.06 4.45 -2.04
C ASP A 18 -6.31 2.94 -2.04
N SER A 19 -6.98 2.42 -3.06
CA SER A 19 -7.42 1.02 -3.11
C SER A 19 -6.46 0.10 -3.86
N LYS A 20 -5.34 0.62 -4.38
CA LYS A 20 -4.49 -0.09 -5.35
C LYS A 20 -3.22 -0.64 -4.69
N VAL A 21 -3.40 -1.74 -3.96
CA VAL A 21 -2.28 -2.52 -3.41
C VAL A 21 -1.96 -3.70 -4.33
N SER A 22 -0.68 -3.88 -4.65
CA SER A 22 -0.21 -5.06 -5.39
C SER A 22 -0.20 -6.30 -4.50
N LEU A 23 -1.04 -7.28 -4.84
CA LEU A 23 -1.13 -8.56 -4.13
C LEU A 23 -0.25 -9.66 -4.74
N THR A 24 0.51 -9.38 -5.80
CA THR A 24 1.28 -10.40 -6.54
C THR A 24 2.25 -11.20 -5.65
N ALA A 25 2.96 -10.51 -4.75
CA ALA A 25 3.89 -11.16 -3.82
C ALA A 25 3.16 -12.00 -2.75
N TYR A 26 1.98 -11.56 -2.31
CA TYR A 26 1.14 -12.35 -1.41
C TYR A 26 0.60 -13.60 -2.11
N THR A 27 0.10 -13.48 -3.34
CA THR A 27 -0.33 -14.63 -4.13
C THR A 27 0.80 -15.64 -4.30
N ARG A 28 2.02 -15.18 -4.60
CA ARG A 28 3.21 -16.06 -4.68
C ARG A 28 3.52 -16.74 -3.35
N TYR A 29 3.47 -16.00 -2.25
CA TYR A 29 3.67 -16.55 -0.90
C TYR A 29 2.70 -17.70 -0.59
N VAL A 30 1.42 -17.52 -0.92
CA VAL A 30 0.38 -18.54 -0.65
C VAL A 30 0.41 -19.70 -1.65
N SER A 31 0.98 -19.51 -2.84
CA SER A 31 0.99 -20.52 -3.90
C SER A 31 2.21 -21.46 -3.87
N THR A 32 3.23 -21.17 -3.05
CA THR A 32 4.45 -21.97 -2.94
C THR A 32 4.52 -22.70 -1.61
N ASP A 33 4.95 -23.96 -1.64
CA ASP A 33 5.20 -24.80 -0.46
C ASP A 33 6.69 -24.83 -0.07
N ASP A 34 7.55 -24.18 -0.86
CA ASP A 34 8.97 -24.03 -0.52
C ASP A 34 9.16 -22.91 0.50
N ALA A 35 9.65 -23.26 1.70
CA ALA A 35 9.91 -22.32 2.78
C ALA A 35 10.90 -21.19 2.39
N ALA A 36 11.86 -21.45 1.50
CA ALA A 36 12.81 -20.44 1.02
C ALA A 36 12.13 -19.42 0.09
N GLU A 37 11.25 -19.91 -0.79
CA GLU A 37 10.48 -19.08 -1.70
C GLU A 37 9.40 -18.29 -0.96
N GLN A 38 8.72 -18.90 0.02
CA GLN A 38 7.80 -18.23 0.92
C GLN A 38 8.48 -17.05 1.65
N LYS A 39 9.67 -17.27 2.22
CA LYS A 39 10.40 -16.20 2.91
C LYS A 39 10.71 -15.03 1.97
N THR A 40 11.11 -15.34 0.74
CA THR A 40 11.40 -14.33 -0.30
C THR A 40 10.14 -13.56 -0.69
N ALA A 41 9.05 -14.26 -1.02
CA ALA A 41 7.79 -13.65 -1.40
C ALA A 41 7.19 -12.77 -0.27
N CYS A 42 7.33 -13.20 0.99
CA CYS A 42 6.94 -12.40 2.15
C CYS A 42 7.76 -11.10 2.27
N GLN A 43 9.09 -11.18 2.10
CA GLN A 43 9.94 -9.99 2.08
C GLN A 43 9.59 -9.04 0.94
N GLU A 44 9.31 -9.57 -0.25
CA GLU A 44 8.86 -8.78 -1.39
C GLU A 44 7.51 -8.10 -1.13
N HIS A 45 6.57 -8.79 -0.49
CA HIS A 45 5.27 -8.22 -0.13
C HIS A 45 5.42 -7.07 0.87
N LEU A 46 6.21 -7.27 1.94
CA LEU A 46 6.51 -6.23 2.92
C LEU A 46 7.19 -5.02 2.27
N ARG A 47 8.13 -5.25 1.35
CA ARG A 47 8.78 -4.17 0.60
C ARG A 47 7.78 -3.41 -0.27
N SER A 48 6.87 -4.12 -0.94
CA SER A 48 5.84 -3.51 -1.77
C SER A 48 4.87 -2.66 -0.94
N ILE A 49 4.43 -3.13 0.22
CA ILE A 49 3.58 -2.36 1.14
C ILE A 49 4.32 -1.12 1.61
N ARG A 50 5.56 -1.27 2.07
CA ARG A 50 6.34 -0.13 2.60
C ARG A 50 6.58 0.93 1.54
N LYS A 51 6.95 0.51 0.32
CA LYS A 51 7.06 1.40 -0.83
C LYS A 51 5.76 2.13 -1.13
N HIS A 52 4.61 1.44 -1.06
CA HIS A 52 3.31 2.06 -1.29
C HIS A 52 2.98 3.10 -0.20
N ILE A 53 3.28 2.82 1.07
CA ILE A 53 3.15 3.78 2.18
C ILE A 53 4.07 4.99 1.94
N ASP A 54 5.33 4.76 1.56
CA ASP A 54 6.30 5.83 1.31
C ASP A 54 5.85 6.70 0.11
N GLU A 55 5.32 6.10 -0.96
CA GLU A 55 4.76 6.83 -2.11
C GLU A 55 3.51 7.63 -1.75
N LEU A 56 2.64 7.08 -0.90
CA LEU A 56 1.48 7.77 -0.32
C LEU A 56 1.90 8.94 0.57
N SER A 57 2.93 8.75 1.40
CA SER A 57 3.46 9.78 2.30
C SER A 57 4.21 10.88 1.56
N ALA A 58 4.94 10.54 0.50
CA ALA A 58 5.70 11.50 -0.32
C ALA A 58 4.78 12.40 -1.15
N LYS A 59 3.59 11.91 -1.51
CA LYS A 59 2.51 12.76 -2.01
C LYS A 59 1.90 13.49 -0.83
N HIS A 60 2.45 14.67 -0.51
CA HIS A 60 1.93 15.60 0.49
C HIS A 60 0.48 16.01 0.16
N TYR A 61 -0.50 15.19 0.55
CA TYR A 61 -1.92 15.58 0.51
C TYR A 61 -2.25 16.74 1.46
N GLN A 62 -1.30 17.10 2.32
CA GLN A 62 -1.32 18.36 3.06
C GLN A 62 -1.40 19.59 2.14
N ASP A 63 -0.93 19.50 0.89
CA ASP A 63 -0.96 20.60 -0.08
C ASP A 63 -2.27 20.71 -0.87
N PHE A 64 -3.22 19.77 -0.70
CA PHE A 64 -4.61 19.94 -1.16
C PHE A 64 -5.47 20.68 -0.12
N ALA A 65 -4.83 21.42 0.80
CA ALA A 65 -5.48 22.33 1.75
C ALA A 65 -5.91 23.63 1.07
#